data_AF-A0A0W0S015-F1
#
_entry.id   AF-A0A0W0S015-F1
#
_cell.length_a   1.000
_cell.length_b   1.000
_cell.length_c   1.000
_cell.angle_alpha   90.00
_cell.angle_beta   90.00
_cell.angle_gamma   90.00
#
_symmetry.space_group_name_H-M   'P 1'
#
loop_
_entity.id
_entity.type
_entity.pdbx_description
1 polymer ?
#
loop_
_entity_poly.entity_id
_entity_poly.type
_entity_poly.pdbx_seq_one_letter_code
_entity_poly.pdbx_strand_id
1 'polypeptide(L)'
;MGPTQFIHELSERITQDDYEEILKLVKNPETDINQAGRNQWTPLHCTILHNKPALLELFLLMGANPYGKNAIGTPKKHAELLDNPDEILKRLPKQTTTPPCDKDTFMEAIKNGNADFIKEMLSKGFVYDDNDVSFGNFEFTGLGIAVQTGSFEVVELLVRQGSMIQDAALQDWLKKQGDRADLKQINQLLQLEKQKQIQIMEVFCAAKGESAEEKLDACRKEIDNIKLNFDDIVNGMKQSVLSEENGLWHQRINDKLAAHLDYPHEFTQACRNMVALIVTSQKSGELLPVESFNLICKTERLIDNPKEYKEFLGAAKNCQMVAGGKLSAYIALLAGWAAKIVSAGHWGEARIKYANEKLARLEIIEEYAQINEKRSTQRI
;
A
#
# COMPACT_ATOMS: atom_id res chain seq x y z
N MET A 1 1.21 21.34 -14.79
CA MET A 1 1.34 21.09 -16.24
C MET A 1 0.44 19.93 -16.63
N GLY A 2 -0.27 19.97 -17.77
CA GLY A 2 -1.17 18.87 -18.13
C GLY A 2 -0.41 17.61 -18.59
N PRO A 3 -0.96 16.38 -18.38
CA PRO A 3 -0.29 15.11 -18.76
C PRO A 3 0.17 15.04 -20.22
N THR A 4 -0.63 15.58 -21.14
CA THR A 4 -0.30 15.59 -22.57
C THR A 4 0.83 16.56 -22.89
N GLN A 5 0.86 17.72 -22.22
CA GLN A 5 1.93 18.70 -22.40
C GLN A 5 3.26 18.14 -21.85
N PHE A 6 3.22 17.43 -20.73
CA PHE A 6 4.36 16.73 -20.16
C PHE A 6 4.98 15.73 -21.13
N ILE A 7 4.20 14.80 -21.66
CA ILE A 7 4.72 13.80 -22.60
C ILE A 7 5.25 14.43 -23.88
N HIS A 8 4.60 15.47 -24.40
CA HIS A 8 5.07 16.19 -25.58
C HIS A 8 6.43 16.85 -25.34
N GLU A 9 6.55 17.66 -24.28
CA GLU A 9 7.78 18.36 -23.95
C GLU A 9 8.92 17.39 -23.61
N LEU A 10 8.62 16.34 -22.83
CA LEU A 10 9.59 15.30 -22.53
C LEU A 10 10.10 14.61 -23.80
N SER A 11 9.20 14.25 -24.73
CA SER A 11 9.56 13.64 -26.00
C SER A 11 10.53 14.52 -26.82
N GLU A 12 10.29 15.83 -26.85
CA GLU A 12 11.19 16.78 -27.51
C GLU A 12 12.59 16.80 -26.87
N ARG A 13 12.67 16.84 -25.53
CA ARG A 13 13.95 16.83 -24.81
C ARG A 13 14.69 15.49 -24.95
N ILE A 14 13.96 14.38 -25.00
CA ILE A 14 14.50 13.04 -25.30
C ILE A 14 15.18 13.04 -26.67
N THR A 15 14.55 13.62 -27.70
CA THR A 15 15.14 13.69 -29.04
C THR A 15 16.45 14.48 -29.02
N GLN A 16 16.51 15.58 -28.25
CA GLN A 16 17.64 16.50 -28.17
C GLN A 16 18.78 16.01 -27.25
N ASP A 17 18.61 14.90 -26.52
CA ASP A 17 19.52 14.46 -25.45
C ASP A 17 19.77 15.55 -24.39
N ASP A 18 18.77 16.38 -24.12
CA ASP A 18 18.84 17.47 -23.14
C ASP A 18 18.52 16.97 -21.73
N TYR A 19 19.50 16.31 -21.11
CA TYR A 19 19.36 15.72 -19.77
C TYR A 19 19.10 16.76 -18.68
N GLU A 20 19.60 17.99 -18.84
CA GLU A 20 19.39 19.06 -17.87
C GLU A 20 17.92 19.52 -17.87
N GLU A 21 17.31 19.65 -19.05
CA GLU A 21 15.89 20.00 -19.15
C GLU A 21 15.00 18.84 -18.73
N ILE A 22 15.36 17.59 -19.05
CA ILE A 22 14.68 16.40 -18.51
C ILE A 22 14.72 16.40 -16.97
N LEU A 23 15.87 16.75 -16.36
CA LEU A 23 15.99 16.87 -14.91
C LEU A 23 15.06 17.97 -14.35
N LYS A 24 14.97 19.13 -15.01
CA LYS A 24 14.03 20.20 -14.60
C LYS A 24 12.58 19.73 -14.64
N LEU A 25 12.19 18.99 -15.69
CA LEU A 25 10.85 18.41 -15.80
C LEU A 25 10.58 17.42 -14.65
N VAL A 26 11.52 16.52 -14.34
CA VAL A 26 11.39 15.53 -13.27
C VAL A 26 11.30 16.16 -11.87
N LYS A 27 12.02 17.27 -11.65
CA LYS A 27 12.00 18.05 -10.40
C LYS A 27 10.66 18.74 -10.12
N ASN A 28 9.82 18.95 -11.13
CA ASN A 28 8.50 19.50 -10.89
C ASN A 28 7.69 18.55 -9.98
N PRO A 29 7.14 19.04 -8.86
CA PRO A 29 6.36 18.21 -7.93
C PRO A 29 5.19 17.46 -8.60
N GLU A 30 4.60 18.05 -9.64
CA GLU A 30 3.46 17.46 -10.37
C GLU A 30 3.86 16.38 -11.38
N THR A 31 5.17 16.19 -11.63
CA THR A 31 5.63 15.23 -12.63
C THR A 31 5.60 13.82 -12.08
N ASP A 32 4.92 12.93 -12.79
CA ASP A 32 4.97 11.49 -12.58
C ASP A 32 5.63 10.80 -13.79
N ILE A 33 6.68 10.02 -13.54
CA ILE A 33 7.42 9.29 -14.58
C ILE A 33 6.56 8.19 -15.25
N ASN A 34 5.43 7.86 -14.65
CA ASN A 34 4.44 6.93 -15.17
C ASN A 34 3.21 7.60 -15.77
N GLN A 35 3.15 8.95 -15.74
CA GLN A 35 2.02 9.69 -16.26
C GLN A 35 1.78 9.38 -17.73
N ALA A 36 0.54 9.02 -18.05
CA ALA A 36 0.12 8.75 -19.40
C ALA A 36 -0.42 10.04 -20.06
N GLY A 37 0.13 10.38 -21.23
CA GLY A 37 -0.33 11.48 -22.07
C GLY A 37 -1.45 11.04 -23.02
N ARG A 38 -1.56 11.75 -24.14
CA ARG A 38 -2.54 11.41 -25.19
C ARG A 38 -2.32 9.98 -25.69
N ASN A 39 -3.42 9.25 -25.91
CA ASN A 39 -3.41 7.82 -26.33
C ASN A 39 -2.63 6.90 -25.38
N GLN A 40 -2.52 7.27 -24.10
CA GLN A 40 -1.79 6.55 -23.06
C GLN A 40 -0.27 6.41 -23.32
N TRP A 41 0.32 7.37 -24.03
CA TRP A 41 1.79 7.41 -24.19
C TRP A 41 2.46 7.72 -22.85
N THR A 42 3.43 6.90 -22.45
CA THR A 42 4.22 7.10 -21.24
C THR A 42 5.64 7.53 -21.57
N PRO A 43 6.41 8.06 -20.60
CA PRO A 43 7.82 8.42 -20.81
C PRO A 43 8.68 7.29 -21.41
N LEU A 44 8.45 6.04 -20.99
CA LEU A 44 9.14 4.87 -21.56
C LEU A 44 8.78 4.60 -23.03
N HIS A 45 7.56 4.91 -23.48
CA HIS A 45 7.24 4.80 -24.90
C HIS A 45 8.02 5.84 -25.73
N CYS A 46 8.19 7.05 -25.21
CA CYS A 46 8.95 8.10 -25.88
C CYS A 46 10.45 7.75 -26.01
N THR A 47 11.06 7.17 -24.97
CA THR A 47 12.47 6.75 -25.05
C THR A 47 12.69 5.64 -26.07
N ILE A 48 11.73 4.71 -26.22
CA ILE A 48 11.77 3.65 -27.23
C ILE A 48 11.56 4.22 -28.63
N LEU A 49 10.58 5.09 -28.82
CA LEU A 49 10.31 5.74 -30.11
C LEU A 49 11.55 6.44 -30.69
N HIS A 50 12.31 7.12 -29.83
CA HIS A 50 13.54 7.83 -30.21
C HIS A 50 14.81 6.98 -30.12
N ASN A 51 14.68 5.67 -29.87
CA ASN A 51 15.78 4.72 -29.73
C ASN A 51 16.87 5.19 -28.76
N LYS A 52 16.48 5.56 -27.53
CA LYS A 52 17.37 6.09 -26.47
C LYS A 52 17.60 5.05 -25.35
N PRO A 53 18.48 4.05 -25.55
CA PRO A 53 18.64 2.93 -24.61
C PRO A 53 19.14 3.33 -23.22
N ALA A 54 20.08 4.28 -23.11
CA ALA A 54 20.58 4.70 -21.80
C ALA A 54 19.50 5.44 -20.99
N LEU A 55 18.69 6.27 -21.66
CA LEU A 55 17.60 7.01 -21.03
C LEU A 55 16.41 6.09 -20.66
N LEU A 56 16.15 5.08 -21.49
CA LEU A 56 15.24 3.99 -21.14
C LEU A 56 15.66 3.35 -19.81
N GLU A 57 16.93 2.97 -19.68
CA GLU A 57 17.45 2.36 -18.47
C GLU A 57 17.40 3.31 -17.27
N LEU A 58 17.74 4.58 -17.46
CA LEU A 58 17.61 5.60 -16.42
C LEU A 58 16.17 5.73 -15.91
N PHE A 59 15.18 5.78 -16.80
CA PHE A 59 13.77 5.85 -16.40
C PHE A 59 13.31 4.58 -15.68
N LEU A 60 13.80 3.40 -16.09
CA LEU A 60 13.56 2.15 -15.35
C LEU A 60 14.17 2.19 -13.95
N LEU A 61 15.39 2.73 -13.79
CA LEU A 61 16.01 2.93 -12.48
C LEU A 61 15.21 3.90 -11.59
N MET A 62 14.55 4.89 -12.20
CA MET A 62 13.61 5.80 -11.54
C MET A 62 12.22 5.17 -11.28
N GLY A 63 12.01 3.89 -11.59
CA GLY A 63 10.75 3.20 -11.33
C GLY A 63 9.66 3.42 -12.39
N ALA A 64 10.04 3.76 -13.63
CA ALA A 64 9.08 3.80 -14.72
C ALA A 64 8.54 2.41 -15.05
N ASN A 65 7.22 2.29 -15.27
CA ASN A 65 6.49 1.04 -15.50
C ASN A 65 6.77 0.49 -16.91
N PRO A 66 7.52 -0.62 -17.03
CA PRO A 66 7.89 -1.22 -18.33
C PRO A 66 6.72 -1.89 -19.08
N TYR A 67 5.53 -1.92 -18.49
CA TYR A 67 4.39 -2.71 -18.96
C TYR A 67 3.13 -1.88 -19.20
N GLY A 68 3.16 -0.57 -18.90
CA GLY A 68 2.04 0.32 -19.19
C GLY A 68 1.67 0.23 -20.66
N LYS A 69 0.38 0.10 -20.98
CA LYS A 69 -0.07 -0.10 -22.37
C LYS A 69 -0.55 1.20 -22.97
N ASN A 70 -0.18 1.44 -24.21
CA ASN A 70 -0.84 2.44 -25.05
C ASN A 70 -1.70 1.76 -26.14
N ALA A 71 -2.26 2.54 -27.07
CA ALA A 71 -3.07 2.02 -28.17
C ALA A 71 -2.36 1.00 -29.09
N ILE A 72 -1.03 1.05 -29.20
CA ILE A 72 -0.20 0.14 -29.99
C ILE A 72 0.21 -1.08 -29.15
N GLY A 73 0.45 -0.91 -27.84
CA GLY A 73 0.78 -2.00 -26.93
C GLY A 73 1.70 -1.58 -25.79
N THR A 74 2.47 -2.52 -25.26
CA THR A 74 3.47 -2.28 -24.22
C THR A 74 4.76 -1.67 -24.79
N PRO A 75 5.66 -1.14 -23.94
CA PRO A 75 7.01 -0.73 -24.31
C PRO A 75 7.76 -1.84 -25.08
N LYS A 76 7.66 -3.09 -24.63
CA LYS A 76 8.25 -4.24 -25.34
C LYS A 76 7.71 -4.40 -26.76
N LYS A 77 6.39 -4.31 -26.97
CA LYS A 77 5.79 -4.38 -28.30
C LYS A 77 6.24 -3.22 -29.20
N HIS A 78 6.45 -2.02 -28.66
CA HIS A 78 7.03 -0.92 -29.44
C HIS A 78 8.47 -1.20 -29.83
N ALA A 79 9.26 -1.72 -28.89
CA ALA A 79 10.66 -2.03 -29.14
C ALA A 79 10.80 -3.02 -30.31
N GLU A 80 9.93 -4.04 -30.37
CA GLU A 80 9.88 -5.03 -31.47
C GLU A 80 9.58 -4.41 -32.86
N LEU A 81 9.05 -3.18 -32.92
CA LEU A 81 8.78 -2.46 -34.16
C LEU A 81 9.93 -1.54 -34.61
N LEU A 82 11.01 -1.44 -33.82
CA LEU A 82 12.21 -0.68 -34.19
C LEU A 82 13.07 -1.44 -35.20
N ASP A 83 13.84 -0.70 -35.99
CA ASP A 83 14.79 -1.29 -36.94
C ASP A 83 15.89 -2.12 -36.25
N ASN A 84 16.30 -1.72 -35.04
CA ASN A 84 17.35 -2.39 -34.24
C ASN A 84 16.86 -2.60 -32.79
N PRO A 85 16.00 -3.60 -32.53
CA PRO A 85 15.29 -3.73 -31.26
C PRO A 85 16.17 -4.28 -30.13
N ASP A 86 17.29 -4.94 -30.43
CA ASP A 86 18.07 -5.74 -29.48
C ASP A 86 18.59 -4.92 -28.28
N GLU A 87 19.08 -3.70 -28.52
CA GLU A 87 19.62 -2.82 -27.48
C GLU A 87 18.55 -2.33 -26.50
N ILE A 88 17.32 -2.15 -26.97
CA ILE A 88 16.18 -1.75 -26.15
C ILE A 88 15.61 -2.97 -25.41
N LEU A 89 15.41 -4.08 -26.14
CA LEU A 89 14.84 -5.31 -25.61
C LEU A 89 15.71 -5.93 -24.50
N LYS A 90 17.04 -5.83 -24.59
CA LYS A 90 17.94 -6.34 -23.54
C LYS A 90 17.85 -5.56 -22.22
N ARG A 91 17.39 -4.30 -22.26
CA ARG A 91 17.25 -3.42 -21.09
C ARG A 91 15.86 -3.49 -20.46
N LEU A 92 14.86 -3.90 -21.23
CA LEU A 92 13.52 -4.16 -20.69
C LEU A 92 13.51 -5.42 -19.82
N PRO A 93 12.76 -5.42 -18.70
CA PRO A 93 12.64 -6.60 -17.87
C PRO A 93 11.94 -7.74 -18.61
N LYS A 94 12.36 -8.98 -18.30
CA LYS A 94 11.76 -10.18 -18.88
C LYS A 94 10.35 -10.36 -18.33
N GLN A 95 9.37 -10.37 -19.22
CA GLN A 95 7.99 -10.69 -18.87
C GLN A 95 7.81 -12.20 -18.69
N THR A 96 7.17 -12.62 -17.60
CA THR A 96 6.66 -13.99 -17.47
C THR A 96 5.48 -14.18 -18.43
N THR A 97 5.43 -15.31 -19.14
CA THR A 97 4.40 -15.55 -20.19
C THR A 97 2.99 -15.70 -19.65
N THR A 98 2.85 -15.88 -18.34
CA THR A 98 1.56 -15.96 -17.64
C THR A 98 1.65 -15.18 -16.33
N PRO A 99 0.76 -14.19 -16.09
CA PRO A 99 0.73 -13.49 -14.81
C PRO A 99 0.34 -14.48 -13.71
N PRO A 100 1.01 -14.44 -12.54
CA PRO A 100 0.80 -15.42 -11.46
C PRO A 100 -0.57 -15.29 -10.78
N CYS A 101 -1.30 -14.19 -10.99
CA CYS A 101 -2.70 -14.01 -10.62
C CYS A 101 -3.39 -13.06 -11.60
N ASP A 102 -4.73 -13.02 -11.56
CA ASP A 102 -5.50 -11.99 -12.26
C ASP A 102 -5.51 -10.67 -11.47
N LYS A 103 -5.84 -9.59 -12.18
CA LYS A 103 -5.85 -8.24 -11.63
C LYS A 103 -6.89 -8.06 -10.53
N ASP A 104 -8.07 -8.63 -10.67
CA ASP A 104 -9.16 -8.46 -9.68
C ASP A 104 -8.77 -9.08 -8.34
N THR A 105 -8.14 -10.25 -8.38
CA THR A 105 -7.58 -10.91 -7.20
C THR A 105 -6.50 -10.06 -6.52
N PHE A 106 -5.59 -9.45 -7.29
CA PHE A 106 -4.56 -8.57 -6.73
C PHE A 106 -5.15 -7.29 -6.12
N MET A 107 -6.15 -6.69 -6.77
CA MET A 107 -6.86 -5.52 -6.25
C MET A 107 -7.62 -5.83 -4.96
N GLU A 108 -8.25 -6.99 -4.89
CA GLU A 108 -8.91 -7.45 -3.68
C GLU A 108 -7.91 -7.67 -2.55
N ALA A 109 -6.70 -8.16 -2.85
CA ALA A 109 -5.62 -8.24 -1.87
C ALA A 109 -5.18 -6.86 -1.35
N ILE A 110 -5.08 -5.84 -2.24
CA ILE A 110 -4.77 -4.46 -1.84
C ILE A 110 -5.85 -3.91 -0.90
N LYS A 111 -7.12 -4.05 -1.27
CA LYS A 111 -8.26 -3.60 -0.43
C LYS A 111 -8.21 -4.22 0.96
N ASN A 112 -8.02 -5.54 0.99
CA ASN A 112 -7.97 -6.28 2.24
C ASN A 112 -6.68 -6.04 3.05
N GLY A 113 -5.68 -5.34 2.51
CA GLY A 113 -4.39 -5.12 3.15
C GLY A 113 -3.54 -6.41 3.24
N ASN A 114 -3.69 -7.34 2.29
CA ASN A 114 -3.00 -8.62 2.29
C ASN A 114 -1.57 -8.48 1.72
N ALA A 115 -0.68 -7.91 2.52
CA ALA A 115 0.71 -7.62 2.14
C ALA A 115 1.50 -8.88 1.76
N ASP A 116 1.28 -10.01 2.43
CA ASP A 116 1.99 -11.26 2.13
C ASP A 116 1.66 -11.80 0.75
N PHE A 117 0.37 -11.82 0.38
CA PHE A 117 -0.04 -12.22 -0.96
C PHE A 117 0.53 -11.27 -2.01
N ILE A 118 0.47 -9.96 -1.77
CA ILE A 118 1.04 -8.96 -2.68
C ILE A 118 2.54 -9.19 -2.86
N LYS A 119 3.28 -9.37 -1.76
CA LYS A 119 4.72 -9.65 -1.77
C LYS A 119 5.03 -10.95 -2.52
N GLU A 120 4.25 -12.00 -2.32
CA GLU A 120 4.38 -13.26 -3.05
C GLU A 120 4.16 -13.04 -4.55
N MET A 121 3.11 -12.33 -4.94
CA MET A 121 2.81 -12.05 -6.35
C MET A 121 3.91 -11.23 -7.00
N LEU A 122 4.35 -10.14 -6.34
CA LEU A 122 5.44 -9.30 -6.82
C LEU A 122 6.75 -10.10 -6.96
N SER A 123 7.06 -11.00 -6.02
CA SER A 123 8.26 -11.86 -6.12
C SER A 123 8.18 -12.90 -7.25
N LYS A 124 6.96 -13.30 -7.65
CA LYS A 124 6.70 -14.13 -8.85
C LYS A 124 6.69 -13.32 -10.16
N GLY A 125 7.05 -12.04 -10.10
CA GLY A 125 7.08 -11.15 -11.26
C GLY A 125 5.69 -10.69 -11.69
N PHE A 126 4.69 -10.68 -10.78
CA PHE A 126 3.46 -9.97 -11.04
C PHE A 126 3.76 -8.48 -11.19
N VAL A 127 3.23 -7.91 -12.26
CA VAL A 127 3.36 -6.49 -12.53
C VAL A 127 1.98 -5.88 -12.34
N TYR A 128 1.93 -4.92 -11.44
CA TYR A 128 0.75 -4.11 -11.19
C TYR A 128 0.79 -2.88 -12.11
N ASP A 129 -0.24 -2.69 -12.94
CA ASP A 129 -0.44 -1.45 -13.72
C ASP A 129 -1.54 -0.62 -13.08
N ASP A 130 -1.15 0.52 -12.53
CA ASP A 130 -2.02 1.42 -11.78
C ASP A 130 -3.00 2.20 -12.69
N ASN A 131 -2.72 2.28 -14.00
CA ASN A 131 -3.47 3.09 -14.96
C ASN A 131 -4.82 2.50 -15.39
N ASP A 132 -5.07 1.23 -15.08
CA ASP A 132 -6.23 0.50 -15.61
C ASP A 132 -7.38 0.42 -14.57
N VAL A 133 -7.32 1.19 -13.49
CA VAL A 133 -8.25 1.05 -12.35
C VAL A 133 -9.19 2.26 -12.28
N SER A 134 -10.37 2.14 -12.90
CA SER A 134 -11.51 3.00 -12.54
C SER A 134 -12.45 2.21 -11.65
N PHE A 135 -12.75 2.72 -10.45
CA PHE A 135 -13.70 2.09 -9.54
C PHE A 135 -14.87 3.03 -9.26
N GLY A 136 -15.95 2.87 -10.03
CA GLY A 136 -17.13 3.73 -9.92
C GLY A 136 -16.83 5.18 -10.34
N ASN A 137 -17.35 6.15 -9.59
CA ASN A 137 -17.16 7.59 -9.86
C ASN A 137 -15.84 8.16 -9.30
N PHE A 138 -14.98 7.32 -8.73
CA PHE A 138 -13.67 7.75 -8.21
C PHE A 138 -12.56 6.99 -8.94
N GLU A 139 -11.67 7.73 -9.60
CA GLU A 139 -10.48 7.22 -10.27
C GLU A 139 -9.36 7.05 -9.23
N PHE A 140 -9.50 6.10 -8.30
CA PHE A 140 -8.40 5.77 -7.39
C PHE A 140 -7.51 4.68 -7.97
N THR A 141 -6.22 4.99 -8.04
CA THR A 141 -5.12 4.03 -8.17
C THR A 141 -5.15 2.98 -7.03
N GLY A 142 -4.54 1.82 -7.24
CA GLY A 142 -4.33 0.81 -6.20
C GLY A 142 -3.47 1.32 -5.05
N LEU A 143 -2.54 2.24 -5.33
CA LEU A 143 -1.87 3.01 -4.28
C LEU A 143 -2.87 3.86 -3.49
N GLY A 144 -3.76 4.59 -4.18
CA GLY A 144 -4.84 5.35 -3.55
C GLY A 144 -5.73 4.51 -2.64
N ILE A 145 -6.10 3.31 -3.09
CA ILE A 145 -6.86 2.34 -2.30
C ILE A 145 -6.06 1.88 -1.08
N ALA A 146 -4.77 1.54 -1.23
CA ALA A 146 -3.92 1.11 -0.12
C ALA A 146 -3.77 2.21 0.96
N VAL A 147 -3.68 3.47 0.52
CA VAL A 147 -3.63 4.62 1.43
C VAL A 147 -4.99 4.84 2.09
N GLN A 148 -6.10 4.74 1.36
CA GLN A 148 -7.45 4.84 1.92
C GLN A 148 -7.72 3.76 2.97
N THR A 149 -7.23 2.54 2.74
CA THR A 149 -7.33 1.44 3.69
C THR A 149 -6.30 1.55 4.83
N GLY A 150 -5.38 2.51 4.79
CA GLY A 150 -4.37 2.73 5.84
C GLY A 150 -3.38 1.57 5.97
N SER A 151 -3.19 0.78 4.92
CA SER A 151 -2.28 -0.37 4.95
C SER A 151 -0.86 0.07 4.59
N PHE A 152 -0.10 0.55 5.58
CA PHE A 152 1.27 1.04 5.38
C PHE A 152 2.16 0.03 4.64
N GLU A 153 2.08 -1.26 4.97
CA GLU A 153 2.87 -2.31 4.32
C GLU A 153 2.52 -2.49 2.85
N VAL A 154 1.23 -2.40 2.49
CA VAL A 154 0.81 -2.47 1.09
C VAL A 154 1.23 -1.21 0.34
N VAL A 155 1.09 -0.03 0.95
CA VAL A 155 1.60 1.23 0.39
C VAL A 155 3.10 1.11 0.12
N GLU A 156 3.87 0.62 1.09
CA GLU A 156 5.32 0.40 0.93
C GLU A 156 5.63 -0.53 -0.25
N LEU A 157 4.95 -1.68 -0.33
CA LEU A 157 5.15 -2.63 -1.43
C LEU A 157 4.83 -2.02 -2.79
N LEU A 158 3.72 -1.28 -2.90
CA LEU A 158 3.29 -0.65 -4.15
C LEU A 158 4.20 0.50 -4.57
N VAL A 159 4.62 1.33 -3.62
CA VAL A 159 5.55 2.45 -3.85
C VAL A 159 6.91 1.94 -4.32
N ARG A 160 7.42 0.84 -3.74
CA ARG A 160 8.65 0.18 -4.21
C ARG A 160 8.58 -0.35 -5.64
N GLN A 161 7.38 -0.64 -6.14
CA GLN A 161 7.17 -1.09 -7.53
C GLN A 161 6.99 0.07 -8.52
N GLY A 162 7.13 1.32 -8.06
CA GLY A 162 6.95 2.48 -8.92
C GLY A 162 5.48 2.79 -9.22
N SER A 163 4.56 2.50 -8.28
CA SER A 163 3.15 2.95 -8.41
C SER A 163 3.05 4.47 -8.53
N MET A 164 1.95 4.98 -9.08
CA MET A 164 1.79 6.40 -9.41
C MET A 164 1.77 7.27 -8.14
N ILE A 165 2.92 7.87 -7.80
CA ILE A 165 3.13 8.59 -6.53
C ILE A 165 2.33 9.91 -6.49
N GLN A 166 2.08 10.54 -7.64
CA GLN A 166 1.50 11.89 -7.75
C GLN A 166 0.03 11.89 -8.20
N ASP A 167 -0.74 10.87 -7.82
CA ASP A 167 -2.19 10.86 -8.03
C ASP A 167 -2.83 12.07 -7.30
N ALA A 168 -3.45 12.97 -8.07
CA ALA A 168 -4.05 14.20 -7.54
C ALA A 168 -5.21 13.90 -6.57
N ALA A 169 -5.99 12.85 -6.81
CA ALA A 169 -7.07 12.44 -5.92
C ALA A 169 -6.51 11.92 -4.60
N LEU A 170 -5.41 11.16 -4.64
CA LEU A 170 -4.69 10.73 -3.44
C LEU A 170 -4.13 11.93 -2.65
N GLN A 171 -3.52 12.90 -3.31
CA GLN A 171 -2.98 14.09 -2.62
C GLN A 171 -4.07 14.96 -2.00
N ASP A 172 -5.18 15.16 -2.70
CA ASP A 172 -6.34 15.88 -2.16
C ASP A 172 -7.01 15.10 -1.03
N TRP A 173 -7.03 13.76 -1.11
CA TRP A 173 -7.50 12.92 -0.03
C TRP A 173 -6.60 13.06 1.21
N LEU A 174 -5.28 12.92 1.07
CA LEU A 174 -4.31 13.07 2.16
C LEU A 174 -4.45 14.41 2.88
N LYS A 175 -4.66 15.51 2.13
CA LYS A 175 -4.90 16.85 2.71
C LYS A 175 -6.19 16.92 3.54
N LYS A 176 -7.24 16.19 3.15
CA LYS A 176 -8.56 16.24 3.80
C LYS A 176 -8.64 15.40 5.08
N GLN A 177 -7.78 14.39 5.25
CA GLN A 177 -7.88 13.42 6.36
C GLN A 177 -7.28 13.89 7.70
N GLY A 178 -6.70 15.08 7.78
CA GLY A 178 -6.22 15.66 9.04
C GLY A 178 -4.92 15.04 9.59
N ASP A 179 -4.71 15.12 10.91
CA ASP A 179 -3.42 14.89 11.57
C ASP A 179 -3.16 13.42 11.96
N ARG A 180 -3.43 12.50 11.03
CA ARG A 180 -3.22 11.05 11.24
C ARG A 180 -1.73 10.68 11.14
N ALA A 181 -1.17 10.08 12.19
CA ALA A 181 0.25 9.73 12.25
C ALA A 181 0.66 8.73 11.14
N ASP A 182 -0.18 7.75 10.86
CA ASP A 182 0.01 6.80 9.76
C ASP A 182 0.00 7.45 8.38
N LEU A 183 -0.91 8.42 8.16
CA LEU A 183 -0.96 9.18 6.91
C LEU A 183 0.20 10.14 6.74
N LYS A 184 0.72 10.72 7.84
CA LYS A 184 1.96 11.52 7.80
C LYS A 184 3.13 10.69 7.32
N GLN A 185 3.27 9.47 7.82
CA GLN A 185 4.34 8.58 7.41
C GLN A 185 4.18 8.07 5.98
N ILE A 186 2.96 7.73 5.57
CA ILE A 186 2.66 7.43 4.17
C ILE A 186 3.05 8.61 3.28
N ASN A 187 2.68 9.83 3.64
CA ASN A 187 3.06 11.01 2.88
C ASN A 187 4.58 11.18 2.83
N GLN A 188 5.27 11.00 3.96
CA GLN A 188 6.74 11.05 4.00
C GLN A 188 7.37 9.96 3.12
N LEU A 189 6.83 8.74 3.12
CA LEU A 189 7.26 7.64 2.24
C LEU A 189 7.12 7.99 0.76
N LEU A 190 5.98 8.57 0.37
CA LEU A 190 5.73 9.04 -1.00
C LEU A 190 6.72 10.14 -1.41
N GLN A 191 7.01 11.09 -0.51
CA GLN A 191 8.01 12.13 -0.76
C GLN A 191 9.43 11.57 -0.89
N LEU A 192 9.80 10.58 -0.06
CA LEU A 192 11.11 9.93 -0.11
C LEU A 192 11.32 9.21 -1.44
N GLU A 193 10.33 8.47 -1.95
CA GLU A 193 10.50 7.84 -3.27
C GLU A 193 10.57 8.86 -4.40
N LYS A 194 9.77 9.93 -4.34
CA LYS A 194 9.89 11.02 -5.32
C LYS A 194 11.28 11.65 -5.29
N GLN A 195 11.85 11.85 -4.09
CA GLN A 195 13.20 12.36 -3.93
C GLN A 195 14.26 11.40 -4.48
N LYS A 196 14.10 10.09 -4.27
CA LYS A 196 14.97 9.07 -4.87
C LYS A 196 14.97 9.15 -6.40
N GLN A 197 13.80 9.32 -7.04
CA GLN A 197 13.72 9.51 -8.49
C GLN A 197 14.54 10.71 -8.97
N ILE A 198 14.42 11.85 -8.27
CA ILE A 198 15.16 13.07 -8.60
C ILE A 198 16.67 12.86 -8.42
N GLN A 199 17.08 12.27 -7.30
CA GLN A 199 18.48 12.01 -6.97
C GLN A 199 19.16 11.13 -8.04
N ILE A 200 18.46 10.10 -8.53
CA ILE A 200 18.98 9.23 -9.60
C ILE A 200 19.28 10.05 -10.87
N MET A 201 18.36 10.93 -11.29
CA MET A 201 18.58 11.80 -12.45
C MET A 201 19.70 12.83 -12.21
N GLU A 202 19.81 13.38 -11.00
CA GLU A 202 20.90 14.30 -10.63
C GLU A 202 22.27 13.63 -10.71
N VAL A 203 22.37 12.40 -10.21
CA VAL A 203 23.60 11.59 -10.28
C VAL A 203 23.97 11.31 -11.73
N PHE A 204 22.98 10.96 -12.57
CA PHE A 204 23.20 10.76 -14.00
C PHE A 204 23.77 12.02 -14.65
N CYS A 205 23.19 13.20 -14.37
CA CYS A 205 23.64 14.46 -14.93
C CYS A 205 25.04 14.88 -14.43
N ALA A 206 25.33 14.64 -13.14
CA ALA A 206 26.59 15.04 -12.50
C ALA A 206 27.77 14.10 -12.76
N ALA A 207 27.52 12.88 -13.24
CA ALA A 207 28.56 11.89 -13.48
C ALA A 207 29.56 12.36 -14.56
N LYS A 208 30.85 12.30 -14.23
CA LYS A 208 31.98 12.78 -15.05
C LYS A 208 32.34 11.87 -16.25
N GLY A 209 31.58 10.80 -16.49
CA GLY A 209 31.80 9.87 -17.60
C GLY A 209 31.47 10.50 -18.95
N GLU A 210 32.25 10.17 -19.98
CA GLU A 210 32.00 10.62 -21.35
C GLU A 210 30.89 9.78 -22.01
N SER A 211 30.73 8.52 -21.59
CA SER A 211 29.69 7.63 -22.08
C SER A 211 28.48 7.57 -21.14
N ALA A 212 27.29 7.35 -21.71
CA ALA A 212 26.07 7.19 -20.94
C ALA A 212 26.13 5.97 -19.98
N GLU A 213 26.93 4.95 -20.31
CA GLU A 213 27.00 3.72 -19.50
C GLU A 213 27.81 3.92 -18.22
N GLU A 214 28.86 4.74 -18.28
CA GLU A 214 29.60 5.16 -17.08
C GLU A 214 28.71 5.98 -16.14
N LYS A 215 27.83 6.82 -16.69
CA LYS A 215 26.85 7.59 -15.91
C LYS A 215 25.80 6.68 -15.28
N LEU A 216 25.33 5.65 -15.99
CA LEU A 216 24.42 4.65 -15.44
C LEU A 216 25.06 3.80 -14.34
N ASP A 217 26.34 3.45 -14.45
CA ASP A 217 27.05 2.74 -13.39
C ASP A 217 27.11 3.53 -12.08
N ALA A 218 27.32 4.86 -12.17
CA ALA A 218 27.20 5.74 -11.01
C ALA A 218 25.79 5.72 -10.40
N CYS A 219 24.74 5.75 -11.23
CA CYS A 219 23.35 5.65 -10.77
C CYS A 219 23.07 4.33 -10.06
N ARG A 220 23.55 3.20 -10.59
CA ARG A 220 23.36 1.87 -9.97
C ARG A 220 23.99 1.81 -8.57
N LYS A 221 25.21 2.31 -8.42
CA LYS A 221 25.90 2.38 -7.12
C LYS A 221 25.14 3.24 -6.13
N GLU A 222 24.64 4.39 -6.56
CA GLU A 222 23.86 5.26 -5.70
C GLU A 222 22.54 4.62 -5.27
N ILE A 223 21.87 3.88 -6.16
CA ILE A 223 20.62 3.19 -5.84
C ILE A 223 20.79 2.20 -4.69
N ASP A 224 21.93 1.51 -4.60
CA ASP A 224 22.18 0.59 -3.49
C ASP A 224 22.39 1.33 -2.15
N ASN A 225 23.02 2.51 -2.17
CA ASN A 225 23.09 3.39 -1.00
C ASN A 225 21.70 3.91 -0.60
N ILE A 226 20.89 4.35 -1.57
CA ILE A 226 19.55 4.87 -1.31
C ILE A 226 18.66 3.76 -0.74
N LYS A 227 18.76 2.52 -1.24
CA LYS A 227 18.01 1.37 -0.69
C LYS A 227 18.28 1.16 0.80
N LEU A 228 19.55 1.17 1.21
CA LEU A 228 19.92 0.97 2.62
C LEU A 228 19.32 2.07 3.51
N ASN A 229 19.48 3.33 3.12
CA ASN A 229 18.93 4.46 3.86
C ASN A 229 17.39 4.43 3.89
N PHE A 230 16.75 4.04 2.78
CA PHE A 230 15.30 3.90 2.69
C PHE A 230 14.77 2.83 3.64
N ASP A 231 15.41 1.66 3.69
CA ASP A 231 15.01 0.58 4.59
C ASP A 231 15.14 1.01 6.07
N ASP A 232 16.21 1.73 6.43
CA ASP A 232 16.39 2.27 7.78
C ASP A 232 15.32 3.30 8.16
N ILE A 233 15.02 4.24 7.25
CA ILE A 233 13.97 5.26 7.47
C ILE A 233 12.60 4.60 7.61
N VAL A 234 12.26 3.66 6.73
CA VAL A 234 10.98 2.94 6.77
C VAL A 234 10.85 2.09 8.03
N ASN A 235 11.93 1.46 8.48
CA ASN A 235 11.94 0.73 9.75
C ASN A 235 11.75 1.69 10.93
N GLY A 236 12.40 2.86 10.92
CA GLY A 236 12.20 3.91 11.91
C GLY A 236 10.76 4.44 11.95
N MET A 237 10.15 4.67 10.77
CA MET A 237 8.74 5.03 10.64
C MET A 237 7.84 3.98 11.29
N LYS A 238 8.01 2.70 10.93
CA LYS A 238 7.27 1.59 11.54
C LYS A 238 7.38 1.62 13.06
N GLN A 239 8.59 1.70 13.61
CA GLN A 239 8.78 1.73 15.07
C GLN A 239 8.15 2.97 15.74
N SER A 240 8.16 4.13 15.07
CA SER A 240 7.54 5.36 15.57
C SER A 240 6.00 5.24 15.66
N VAL A 241 5.33 4.67 14.65
CA VAL A 241 3.86 4.41 14.72
C VAL A 241 3.54 3.49 15.89
N LEU A 242 4.31 2.42 16.01
CA LEU A 242 4.07 1.39 16.99
C LEU A 242 4.29 1.87 18.42
N SER A 243 5.11 2.90 18.62
CA SER A 243 5.41 3.47 19.93
C SER A 243 4.47 4.62 20.32
N GLU A 244 4.15 5.53 19.40
CA GLU A 244 3.24 6.66 19.68
C GLU A 244 1.78 6.20 19.78
N GLU A 245 1.35 5.24 18.95
CA GLU A 245 -0.07 4.91 18.86
C GLU A 245 -0.58 3.92 19.91
N ASN A 246 0.30 3.06 20.47
CA ASN A 246 -0.08 2.12 21.54
C ASN A 246 -0.75 2.81 22.74
N GLY A 247 -0.43 4.08 23.00
CA GLY A 247 -1.03 4.89 24.07
C GLY A 247 -2.33 5.59 23.69
N LEU A 248 -2.64 5.72 22.40
CA LEU A 248 -3.73 6.56 21.87
C LEU A 248 -4.88 5.76 21.25
N TRP A 249 -4.73 4.46 21.00
CA TRP A 249 -5.78 3.64 20.36
C TRP A 249 -7.12 3.68 21.07
N HIS A 250 -7.13 3.65 22.41
CA HIS A 250 -8.35 3.79 23.19
C HIS A 250 -9.02 5.15 22.98
N GLN A 251 -8.22 6.23 22.92
CA GLN A 251 -8.73 7.57 22.71
C GLN A 251 -9.30 7.71 21.30
N ARG A 252 -8.56 7.30 20.25
CA ARG A 252 -9.01 7.38 18.86
C ARG A 252 -10.35 6.69 18.62
N ILE A 253 -10.50 5.48 19.14
CA ILE A 253 -11.75 4.72 19.00
C ILE A 253 -12.88 5.40 19.78
N ASN A 254 -12.62 5.93 20.97
CA ASN A 254 -13.63 6.69 21.71
C ASN A 254 -14.05 7.97 20.99
N ASP A 255 -13.11 8.71 20.39
CA ASP A 255 -13.39 9.93 19.63
C ASP A 255 -14.26 9.62 18.40
N LYS A 256 -13.94 8.52 17.69
CA LYS A 256 -14.75 8.02 16.57
C LYS A 256 -16.16 7.63 17.00
N LEU A 257 -16.29 6.86 18.08
CA LEU A 257 -17.59 6.45 18.62
C LEU A 257 -18.40 7.66 19.12
N ALA A 258 -17.76 8.71 19.63
CA ALA A 258 -18.43 9.92 20.07
C ALA A 258 -19.13 10.68 18.92
N ALA A 259 -18.67 10.50 17.67
CA ALA A 259 -19.34 11.05 16.49
C ALA A 259 -20.62 10.29 16.09
N HIS A 260 -20.85 9.10 16.66
CA HIS A 260 -21.96 8.19 16.31
C HIS A 260 -22.80 7.82 17.55
N LEU A 261 -23.50 8.82 18.10
CA LEU A 261 -24.34 8.65 19.31
C LEU A 261 -25.55 7.72 19.08
N ASP A 262 -25.89 7.42 17.84
CA ASP A 262 -26.96 6.53 17.41
C ASP A 262 -26.57 5.03 17.46
N TYR A 263 -25.29 4.72 17.64
CA TYR A 263 -24.82 3.34 17.65
C TYR A 263 -25.23 2.56 18.92
N PRO A 264 -25.57 1.26 18.81
CA PRO A 264 -25.94 0.43 19.95
C PRO A 264 -24.85 0.38 21.01
N HIS A 265 -25.24 0.45 22.29
CA HIS A 265 -24.30 0.42 23.41
C HIS A 265 -23.37 -0.80 23.35
N GLU A 266 -23.91 -1.97 23.03
CA GLU A 266 -23.19 -3.23 22.92
C GLU A 266 -22.15 -3.20 21.80
N PHE A 267 -22.43 -2.51 20.68
CA PHE A 267 -21.45 -2.32 19.62
C PHE A 267 -20.30 -1.44 20.09
N THR A 268 -20.60 -0.29 20.70
CA THR A 268 -19.57 0.62 21.23
C THR A 268 -18.70 -0.07 22.28
N GLN A 269 -19.29 -0.92 23.13
CA GLN A 269 -18.57 -1.66 24.15
C GLN A 269 -17.70 -2.76 23.54
N ALA A 270 -18.21 -3.47 22.53
CA ALA A 270 -17.43 -4.46 21.80
C ALA A 270 -16.21 -3.84 21.11
N CYS A 271 -16.33 -2.63 20.55
CA CYS A 271 -15.19 -1.90 19.97
C CYS A 271 -14.12 -1.63 21.04
N ARG A 272 -14.52 -1.10 22.21
CA ARG A 272 -13.59 -0.83 23.32
C ARG A 272 -12.90 -2.09 23.82
N ASN A 273 -13.64 -3.18 23.98
CA ASN A 273 -13.10 -4.46 24.43
C ASN A 273 -12.12 -5.05 23.41
N MET A 274 -12.42 -4.92 22.11
CA MET A 274 -11.51 -5.37 21.06
C MET A 274 -10.19 -4.60 21.08
N VAL A 275 -10.23 -3.28 21.26
CA VAL A 275 -9.01 -2.45 21.40
C VAL A 275 -8.21 -2.87 22.62
N ALA A 276 -8.86 -3.05 23.77
CA ALA A 276 -8.19 -3.53 24.98
C ALA A 276 -7.49 -4.87 24.74
N LEU A 277 -8.17 -5.79 24.04
CA LEU A 277 -7.62 -7.09 23.72
C LEU A 277 -6.39 -6.98 22.81
N ILE A 278 -6.46 -6.16 21.76
CA ILE A 278 -5.33 -5.89 20.85
C ILE A 278 -4.11 -5.38 21.63
N VAL A 279 -4.31 -4.39 22.51
CA VAL A 279 -3.24 -3.83 23.35
C VAL A 279 -2.63 -4.90 24.25
N THR A 280 -3.45 -5.75 24.88
CA THR A 280 -2.95 -6.83 25.74
C THR A 280 -2.21 -7.91 24.96
N SER A 281 -2.71 -8.32 23.79
CA SER A 281 -2.10 -9.34 22.94
C SER A 281 -0.77 -8.88 22.34
N GLN A 282 -0.63 -7.58 22.05
CA GLN A 282 0.66 -7.03 21.63
C GLN A 282 1.67 -7.04 22.77
N LYS A 283 1.25 -6.69 24.00
CA LYS A 283 2.12 -6.74 25.18
C LYS A 283 2.56 -8.16 25.54
N SER A 284 1.72 -9.16 25.33
CA SER A 284 2.07 -10.57 25.54
C SER A 284 2.91 -11.17 24.39
N GLY A 285 3.07 -10.44 23.28
CA GLY A 285 3.79 -10.90 22.09
C GLY A 285 2.99 -11.87 21.20
N GLU A 286 1.71 -12.09 21.51
CA GLU A 286 0.81 -12.94 20.71
C GLU A 286 0.34 -12.30 19.40
N LEU A 287 0.45 -10.97 19.31
CA LEU A 287 0.08 -10.20 18.12
C LEU A 287 1.23 -9.26 17.76
N LEU A 288 1.64 -9.25 16.49
CA LEU A 288 2.71 -8.36 16.06
C LEU A 288 2.26 -6.90 16.15
N PRO A 289 3.18 -5.97 16.43
CA PRO A 289 2.84 -4.54 16.49
C PRO A 289 2.12 -4.05 15.22
N VAL A 290 2.57 -4.48 14.03
CA VAL A 290 1.97 -4.04 12.76
C VAL A 290 0.58 -4.64 12.55
N GLU A 291 0.37 -5.90 12.92
CA GLU A 291 -0.95 -6.53 12.90
C GLU A 291 -1.93 -5.84 13.85
N SER A 292 -1.43 -5.42 15.02
CA SER A 292 -2.19 -4.67 16.02
C SER A 292 -2.65 -3.33 15.45
N PHE A 293 -1.73 -2.55 14.87
CA PHE A 293 -2.01 -1.28 14.22
C PHE A 293 -3.02 -1.41 13.07
N ASN A 294 -2.80 -2.36 12.16
CA ASN A 294 -3.70 -2.62 11.02
C ASN A 294 -5.13 -2.94 11.49
N LEU A 295 -5.28 -3.69 12.58
CA LEU A 295 -6.57 -4.08 13.12
C LEU A 295 -7.31 -2.92 13.80
N ILE A 296 -6.58 -2.01 14.46
CA ILE A 296 -7.15 -0.76 14.99
C ILE A 296 -7.66 0.11 13.85
N CYS A 297 -6.86 0.34 12.81
CA CYS A 297 -7.27 1.11 11.63
C CYS A 297 -8.50 0.52 10.94
N LYS A 298 -8.57 -0.81 10.79
CA LYS A 298 -9.76 -1.50 10.27
C LYS A 298 -10.99 -1.30 11.17
N THR A 299 -10.80 -1.24 12.49
CA THR A 299 -11.87 -1.00 13.45
C THR A 299 -12.40 0.43 13.36
N GLU A 300 -11.51 1.42 13.19
CA GLU A 300 -11.90 2.81 12.95
C GLU A 300 -12.71 2.96 11.66
N ARG A 301 -12.23 2.36 10.56
CA ARG A 301 -12.95 2.34 9.28
C ARG A 301 -14.34 1.72 9.40
N LEU A 302 -14.47 0.63 10.16
CA LEU A 302 -15.77 -0.01 10.41
C LEU A 302 -16.73 0.91 11.18
N ILE A 303 -16.22 1.69 12.14
CA ILE A 303 -17.03 2.65 12.90
C ILE A 303 -17.51 3.77 11.97
N ASP A 304 -16.62 4.34 11.16
CA ASP A 304 -16.95 5.39 10.20
C ASP A 304 -17.91 4.90 9.09
N ASN A 305 -17.73 3.65 8.63
CA ASN A 305 -18.49 3.06 7.54
C ASN A 305 -18.87 1.58 7.81
N PRO A 306 -19.99 1.33 8.50
CA PRO A 306 -20.46 -0.02 8.82
C PRO A 306 -20.71 -0.93 7.61
N LYS A 307 -20.81 -0.39 6.39
CA LYS A 307 -20.99 -1.18 5.15
C LYS A 307 -19.79 -2.07 4.83
N GLU A 308 -18.62 -1.75 5.38
CA GLU A 308 -17.37 -2.51 5.19
C GLU A 308 -17.29 -3.78 6.07
N TYR A 309 -18.37 -4.15 6.77
CA TYR A 309 -18.38 -5.30 7.69
C TYR A 309 -17.91 -6.63 7.09
N LYS A 310 -18.11 -6.85 5.78
CA LYS A 310 -17.66 -8.06 5.08
C LYS A 310 -16.14 -8.11 4.95
N GLU A 311 -15.53 -6.98 4.58
CA GLU A 311 -14.07 -6.83 4.48
C GLU A 311 -13.43 -6.99 5.86
N PHE A 312 -14.01 -6.30 6.86
CA PHE A 312 -13.57 -6.38 8.25
C PHE A 312 -13.59 -7.83 8.78
N LEU A 313 -14.63 -8.60 8.46
CA LEU A 313 -14.73 -10.00 8.85
C LEU A 313 -13.57 -10.87 8.30
N GLY A 314 -12.99 -10.49 7.16
CA GLY A 314 -11.83 -11.16 6.56
C GLY A 314 -10.62 -11.20 7.51
N ALA A 315 -10.45 -10.19 8.36
CA ALA A 315 -9.36 -10.13 9.35
C ALA A 315 -9.41 -11.28 10.37
N ALA A 316 -10.58 -11.89 10.59
CA ALA A 316 -10.73 -12.99 11.56
C ALA A 316 -9.88 -14.22 11.23
N LYS A 317 -9.49 -14.41 9.95
CA LYS A 317 -8.64 -15.53 9.54
C LYS A 317 -7.23 -15.44 10.12
N ASN A 318 -6.70 -14.23 10.27
CA ASN A 318 -5.33 -14.00 10.74
C ASN A 318 -5.25 -13.99 12.28
N CYS A 319 -6.37 -13.80 12.96
CA CYS A 319 -6.45 -13.70 14.42
C CYS A 319 -7.04 -14.95 15.10
N GLN A 320 -7.00 -16.12 14.46
CA GLN A 320 -7.68 -17.34 14.95
C GLN A 320 -7.14 -17.85 16.29
N MET A 321 -5.83 -17.70 16.52
CA MET A 321 -5.15 -18.19 17.72
C MET A 321 -4.82 -17.10 18.74
N VAL A 322 -4.95 -15.83 18.36
CA VAL A 322 -4.59 -14.68 19.19
C VAL A 322 -5.55 -14.57 20.39
N ALA A 323 -5.00 -14.49 21.60
CA ALA A 323 -5.73 -14.53 22.87
C ALA A 323 -6.69 -15.74 22.95
N GLY A 324 -6.21 -16.92 22.57
CA GLY A 324 -7.01 -18.15 22.55
C GLY A 324 -8.18 -18.09 21.56
N GLY A 325 -8.11 -17.22 20.55
CA GLY A 325 -9.15 -17.01 19.54
C GLY A 325 -10.23 -16.00 19.92
N LYS A 326 -10.08 -15.30 21.05
CA LYS A 326 -10.98 -14.19 21.45
C LYS A 326 -10.99 -13.06 20.43
N LEU A 327 -9.84 -12.74 19.84
CA LEU A 327 -9.74 -11.66 18.86
C LEU A 327 -10.55 -11.94 17.59
N SER A 328 -10.48 -13.18 17.08
CA SER A 328 -11.36 -13.62 15.96
C SER A 328 -12.85 -13.54 16.30
N ALA A 329 -13.22 -13.77 17.55
CA ALA A 329 -14.61 -13.71 18.01
C ALA A 329 -15.10 -12.25 18.11
N TYR A 330 -14.27 -11.33 18.61
CA TYR A 330 -14.55 -9.90 18.59
C TYR A 330 -14.67 -9.35 17.16
N ILE A 331 -13.79 -9.76 16.24
CA ILE A 331 -13.91 -9.37 14.82
C ILE A 331 -15.27 -9.80 14.25
N ALA A 332 -15.69 -11.05 14.54
CA ALA A 332 -16.99 -11.54 14.11
C ALA A 332 -18.17 -10.81 14.77
N LEU A 333 -18.03 -10.43 16.05
CA LEU A 333 -19.03 -9.67 16.80
C LEU A 333 -19.24 -8.28 16.20
N LEU A 334 -18.16 -7.54 15.96
CA LEU A 334 -18.22 -6.21 15.37
C LEU A 334 -18.77 -6.24 13.94
N ALA A 335 -18.35 -7.21 13.12
CA ALA A 335 -18.93 -7.39 11.79
C ALA A 335 -20.44 -7.69 11.83
N GLY A 336 -20.89 -8.47 12.82
CA GLY A 336 -22.31 -8.76 13.02
C GLY A 336 -23.11 -7.52 13.40
N TRP A 337 -22.58 -6.69 14.30
CA TRP A 337 -23.18 -5.41 14.67
C TRP A 337 -23.21 -4.42 13.52
N ALA A 338 -22.10 -4.25 12.80
CA ALA A 338 -22.03 -3.37 11.64
C ALA A 338 -23.03 -3.81 10.55
N ALA A 339 -23.16 -5.11 10.29
CA ALA A 339 -24.19 -5.62 9.39
C ALA A 339 -25.62 -5.34 9.87
N LYS A 340 -25.86 -5.40 11.18
CA LYS A 340 -27.16 -5.06 11.79
C LYS A 340 -27.48 -3.57 11.68
N ILE A 341 -26.47 -2.70 11.82
CA ILE A 341 -26.60 -1.25 11.61
C ILE A 341 -26.96 -0.94 10.15
N VAL A 342 -26.33 -1.64 9.20
CA VAL A 342 -26.54 -1.41 7.76
C VAL A 342 -27.84 -2.06 7.25
N SER A 343 -28.20 -3.22 7.78
CA SER A 343 -29.32 -4.03 7.31
C SER A 343 -30.05 -4.67 8.48
N ALA A 344 -31.38 -4.50 8.54
CA ALA A 344 -32.24 -5.15 9.54
C ALA A 344 -32.38 -6.68 9.32
N GLY A 345 -31.42 -7.31 8.65
CA GLY A 345 -31.45 -8.72 8.28
C GLY A 345 -30.99 -9.65 9.39
N HIS A 346 -31.55 -10.87 9.40
CA HIS A 346 -31.25 -11.91 10.39
C HIS A 346 -29.77 -12.36 10.43
N TRP A 347 -28.98 -12.05 9.39
CA TRP A 347 -27.57 -12.41 9.33
C TRP A 347 -26.76 -11.76 10.45
N GLY A 348 -26.94 -10.45 10.68
CA GLY A 348 -26.23 -9.72 11.72
C GLY A 348 -26.54 -10.28 13.11
N GLU A 349 -27.83 -10.53 13.38
CA GLU A 349 -28.29 -11.08 14.66
C GLU A 349 -27.75 -12.49 14.94
N ALA A 350 -27.81 -13.37 13.94
CA ALA A 350 -27.24 -14.71 14.05
C ALA A 350 -25.74 -14.66 14.32
N ARG A 351 -25.02 -13.73 13.68
CA ARG A 351 -23.58 -13.58 13.84
C ARG A 351 -23.20 -13.04 15.21
N ILE A 352 -23.93 -12.04 15.71
CA ILE A 352 -23.78 -11.50 17.07
C ILE A 352 -23.97 -12.60 18.11
N LYS A 353 -25.06 -13.39 17.97
CA LYS A 353 -25.34 -14.51 18.88
C LYS A 353 -24.20 -15.54 18.89
N TYR A 354 -23.78 -15.98 17.71
CA TYR A 354 -22.67 -16.92 17.58
C TYR A 354 -21.37 -16.40 18.19
N ALA A 355 -21.03 -15.13 17.95
CA ALA A 355 -19.82 -14.52 18.47
C ALA A 355 -19.84 -14.40 20.00
N ASN A 356 -20.97 -14.02 20.60
CA ASN A 356 -21.14 -13.96 22.05
C ASN A 356 -21.06 -15.34 22.69
N GLU A 357 -21.70 -16.36 22.11
CA GLU A 357 -21.57 -17.75 22.58
C GLU A 357 -20.12 -18.24 22.52
N LYS A 358 -19.38 -17.88 21.47
CA LYS A 358 -17.95 -18.19 21.34
C LYS A 358 -17.13 -17.50 22.42
N LEU A 359 -17.34 -16.19 22.67
CA LEU A 359 -16.63 -15.44 23.70
C LEU A 359 -16.90 -16.03 25.10
N ALA A 360 -18.15 -16.33 25.44
CA ALA A 360 -18.51 -16.92 26.73
C ALA A 360 -17.84 -18.28 26.96
N ARG A 361 -17.75 -19.13 25.92
CA ARG A 361 -17.02 -20.41 26.02
C ARG A 361 -15.53 -20.20 26.28
N LEU A 362 -14.91 -19.20 25.64
CA LEU A 362 -13.49 -18.91 25.81
C LEU A 362 -13.19 -18.34 27.20
N GLU A 363 -14.08 -17.52 27.76
CA GLU A 363 -13.96 -17.03 29.14
C GLU A 363 -14.00 -18.19 30.15
N ILE A 364 -14.96 -19.11 30.01
CA ILE A 364 -15.06 -20.29 30.87
C ILE A 364 -13.77 -21.14 30.81
N ILE A 365 -13.23 -21.37 29.61
CA ILE A 365 -11.99 -22.14 29.43
C ILE A 365 -10.81 -21.48 30.14
N GLU A 366 -10.70 -20.15 30.05
CA GLU A 366 -9.63 -19.38 30.70
C GLU A 366 -9.77 -19.41 32.24
N GLU A 367 -10.97 -19.28 32.78
CA GLU A 367 -11.23 -19.43 34.21
C GLU A 367 -10.79 -20.83 34.72
N TYR A 368 -11.13 -21.89 33.99
CA TYR A 368 -10.70 -23.24 34.32
C TYR A 368 -9.17 -23.40 34.27
N ALA A 369 -8.50 -22.80 33.28
CA ALA A 369 -7.04 -22.83 33.17
C ALA A 369 -6.38 -22.15 34.39
N GLN A 370 -6.86 -20.97 34.77
CA GLN A 370 -6.34 -20.23 35.94
C GLN A 370 -6.55 -21.00 37.25
N ILE A 371 -7.70 -21.66 37.42
CA ILE A 371 -7.98 -22.50 38.61
C ILE A 371 -7.00 -23.66 38.68
N ASN A 372 -6.73 -24.32 37.56
CA ASN A 372 -5.79 -25.44 37.51
C ASN A 372 -4.36 -25.00 37.80
N GLU A 373 -3.94 -23.86 37.28
CA GLU A 373 -2.60 -23.29 37.49
C GLU A 373 -2.36 -22.90 38.96
N LYS A 374 -3.38 -22.31 39.61
CA LYS A 374 -3.37 -22.03 41.07
C LYS A 374 -3.30 -23.31 41.90
N ARG A 375 -3.99 -24.37 41.48
CA ARG A 375 -3.94 -25.67 42.17
C ARG A 375 -2.60 -26.37 42.01
N SER A 376 -1.91 -26.21 40.88
CA SER A 376 -0.56 -26.75 40.69
C SER A 376 0.50 -26.00 41.48
N THR A 377 0.39 -24.68 41.60
CA THR A 377 1.35 -23.84 42.36
C THR A 377 1.20 -23.95 43.87
N GLN A 378 0.01 -24.29 44.38
CA GLN A 378 -0.21 -24.58 45.81
C GLN A 378 0.19 -26.00 46.25
N ARG A 379 0.54 -26.88 45.30
CA ARG A 379 0.97 -28.27 45.54
C ARG A 379 2.49 -28.46 45.54
N ILE A 380 3.25 -27.38 45.33
CA ILE A 380 4.70 -27.28 45.46
C ILE A 380 4.96 -26.57 46.79
#